data_AF-M1EFH6-F1
#
_entry.id   AF-M1EFH6-F1
#
_cell.length_a   1.000
_cell.length_b   1.000
_cell.length_c   1.000
_cell.angle_alpha   90.00
_cell.angle_beta   90.00
_cell.angle_gamma   90.00
#
_symmetry.space_group_name_H-M   'P 1'
#
loop_
_entity.id
_entity.type
_entity.pdbx_description
1 polymer ?
#
loop_
_entity_poly.entity_id
_entity_poly.type
_entity_poly.pdbx_seq_one_letter_code
_entity_poly.pdbx_strand_id
1 'polypeptide(L)'
;LAKKIREKFNRYLDVVNRNKQVVEASYTAHLTSPLTAIQDCCTIPPSMMEFDGNFNTNVSRTISCDRLSTTVNSRAFNPGRDLNSVLADNLKSNPGIKWQYFSSEEGIFTVFPAHKFRCKGSYEHRSRPIYVSTVRPQSKHIVVILDHGASVTDTQLQIAKDAARVILSAIDEHDKISVLTV
;
A
#
# COMPACT_ATOMS: atom_id res chain seq x y z
N LEU A 1 -14.47 28.10 5.81
CA LEU A 1 -13.84 26.99 5.07
C LEU A 1 -12.89 26.16 5.94
N ALA A 2 -11.86 26.75 6.56
CA ALA A 2 -10.87 26.05 7.38
C ALA A 2 -11.45 25.13 8.48
N LYS A 3 -12.47 25.58 9.22
CA LYS A 3 -13.15 24.76 10.25
C LYS A 3 -13.70 23.45 9.69
N LYS A 4 -14.42 23.50 8.55
CA LYS A 4 -15.00 22.32 7.88
C LYS A 4 -13.92 21.35 7.40
N ILE A 5 -12.79 21.89 6.90
CA ILE A 5 -11.65 21.07 6.47
C ILE A 5 -11.05 20.34 7.67
N ARG A 6 -10.78 21.05 8.76
CA ARG A 6 -10.24 20.47 10.00
C ARG A 6 -11.15 19.38 10.56
N GLU A 7 -12.46 19.62 10.64
CA GLU A 7 -13.43 18.63 11.11
C GLU A 7 -13.43 17.38 10.22
N LYS A 8 -13.30 17.54 8.90
CA LYS A 8 -13.20 16.42 7.96
C LYS A 8 -11.92 15.60 8.16
N PHE A 9 -10.78 16.27 8.34
CA PHE A 9 -9.51 15.58 8.61
C PHE A 9 -9.51 14.87 9.96
N ASN A 10 -10.08 15.46 11.00
CA ASN A 10 -10.19 14.80 12.31
C ASN A 10 -10.99 13.49 12.20
N ARG A 11 -12.11 13.47 11.46
CA ARG A 11 -12.86 12.22 11.22
C ARG A 11 -12.03 11.16 10.51
N TYR A 12 -11.19 11.56 9.55
CA TYR A 12 -10.30 10.62 8.86
C TYR A 12 -9.22 10.09 9.78
N LEU A 13 -8.68 10.93 10.65
CA LEU A 13 -7.72 10.53 11.67
C LEU A 13 -8.34 9.53 12.66
N ASP A 14 -9.59 9.76 13.08
CA ASP A 14 -10.32 8.83 13.96
C ASP A 14 -10.50 7.45 13.30
N VAL A 15 -10.84 7.41 12.01
CA VAL A 15 -10.94 6.16 11.24
C VAL A 15 -9.61 5.42 11.18
N VAL A 16 -8.51 6.12 10.89
CA VAL A 16 -7.18 5.52 10.83
C VAL A 16 -6.73 5.02 12.20
N ASN A 17 -6.98 5.79 13.27
CA ASN A 17 -6.66 5.39 14.64
C ASN A 17 -7.44 4.13 15.07
N ARG A 18 -8.74 4.05 14.73
CA ARG A 18 -9.54 2.84 14.99
C ARG A 18 -8.96 1.63 14.25
N ASN A 19 -8.62 1.79 12.97
CA ASN A 19 -8.01 0.70 12.19
C ASN A 19 -6.68 0.26 12.78
N LYS A 20 -5.83 1.21 13.21
CA LYS A 20 -4.54 0.93 13.87
C LYS A 20 -4.73 0.05 15.11
N GLN A 21 -5.63 0.43 16.01
CA GLN A 21 -5.86 -0.32 17.25
C GLN A 21 -6.29 -1.77 16.98
N VAL A 22 -7.18 -1.98 16.01
CA VAL A 22 -7.63 -3.32 15.64
C VAL A 22 -6.50 -4.13 15.00
N VAL A 23 -5.71 -3.52 14.11
CA VAL A 23 -4.54 -4.18 13.50
C VAL A 23 -3.52 -4.59 14.55
N GLU A 24 -3.18 -3.73 15.52
CA GLU A 24 -2.24 -4.03 16.58
C GLU A 24 -2.73 -5.17 17.50
N ALA A 25 -4.03 -5.19 17.81
CA ALA A 25 -4.66 -6.28 18.55
C ALA A 25 -4.65 -7.60 17.74
N SER A 26 -5.00 -7.55 16.46
CA SER A 26 -4.95 -8.70 15.56
C SER A 26 -3.53 -9.24 15.39
N TYR A 27 -2.52 -8.36 15.33
CA TYR A 27 -1.13 -8.79 15.28
C TYR A 27 -0.71 -9.54 16.53
N THR A 28 -1.12 -9.04 17.71
CA THR A 28 -0.88 -9.75 18.98
C THR A 28 -1.53 -11.13 18.99
N ALA A 29 -2.77 -11.26 18.47
CA ALA A 29 -3.44 -12.55 18.32
C ALA A 29 -2.71 -13.48 17.34
N HIS A 30 -2.22 -12.95 16.22
CA HIS A 30 -1.46 -13.69 15.20
C HIS A 30 -0.23 -14.40 15.78
N LEU A 31 0.42 -13.84 16.81
CA LEU A 31 1.57 -14.46 17.49
C LEU A 31 1.24 -15.81 18.17
N THR A 32 -0.03 -16.05 18.49
CA THR A 32 -0.50 -17.29 19.13
C THR A 32 -1.34 -18.17 18.19
N SER A 33 -2.13 -17.54 17.32
CA SER A 33 -2.98 -18.21 16.35
C SER A 33 -2.82 -17.51 14.99
N PRO A 34 -2.07 -18.11 14.03
CA PRO A 34 -1.69 -17.43 12.81
C PRO A 34 -2.88 -16.91 11.98
N LEU A 35 -2.93 -15.60 11.82
CA LEU A 35 -3.80 -14.89 10.87
C LEU A 35 -3.06 -14.69 9.55
N THR A 36 -3.29 -15.59 8.58
CA THR A 36 -2.56 -15.63 7.30
C THR A 36 -3.47 -15.77 6.09
N ALA A 37 -4.79 -15.79 6.30
CA ALA A 37 -5.76 -16.05 5.25
C ALA A 37 -5.75 -14.93 4.19
N ILE A 38 -5.53 -15.31 2.94
CA ILE A 38 -5.46 -14.40 1.79
C ILE A 38 -6.79 -14.43 1.02
N GLN A 39 -7.30 -13.25 0.68
CA GLN A 39 -8.43 -13.07 -0.23
C GLN A 39 -7.96 -12.31 -1.46
N ASP A 40 -7.43 -13.01 -2.48
CA ASP A 40 -6.88 -12.34 -3.67
C ASP A 40 -7.95 -11.49 -4.39
N CYS A 41 -7.65 -10.21 -4.63
CA CYS A 41 -8.51 -9.31 -5.40
C CYS A 41 -8.83 -9.81 -6.82
N CYS A 42 -8.04 -10.74 -7.36
CA CYS A 42 -8.22 -11.30 -8.69
C CYS A 42 -9.25 -12.43 -8.77
N THR A 43 -9.63 -13.01 -7.63
CA THR A 43 -10.51 -14.18 -7.58
C THR A 43 -11.93 -13.83 -7.15
N ILE A 44 -12.21 -12.55 -6.90
CA ILE A 44 -13.53 -12.11 -6.44
C ILE A 44 -14.57 -12.25 -7.56
N PRO A 45 -15.67 -12.98 -7.32
CA PRO A 45 -16.73 -13.12 -8.31
C PRO A 45 -17.36 -11.78 -8.69
N PRO A 46 -17.67 -11.54 -9.98
CA PRO A 46 -18.40 -10.35 -10.41
C PRO A 46 -19.77 -10.19 -9.73
N SER A 47 -20.41 -11.30 -9.33
CA SER A 47 -21.70 -11.29 -8.62
C SER A 47 -21.63 -10.66 -7.23
N MET A 48 -20.43 -10.51 -6.66
CA MET A 48 -20.23 -9.86 -5.36
C MET A 48 -19.90 -8.36 -5.49
N MET A 49 -19.88 -7.82 -6.72
CA MET A 49 -19.49 -6.45 -6.97
C MET A 49 -20.62 -5.65 -7.61
N GLU A 50 -20.83 -4.44 -7.09
CA GLU A 50 -21.80 -3.48 -7.63
C GLU A 50 -21.11 -2.15 -7.90
N PHE A 51 -21.60 -1.44 -8.92
CA PHE A 51 -21.05 -0.12 -9.25
C PHE A 51 -21.31 0.86 -8.11
N ASP A 52 -20.26 1.57 -7.71
CA ASP A 52 -20.34 2.58 -6.67
C ASP A 52 -19.79 3.91 -7.17
N GLY A 53 -20.65 4.92 -7.26
CA GLY A 53 -20.29 6.27 -7.71
C GLY A 53 -19.24 6.96 -6.82
N ASN A 54 -19.11 6.57 -5.55
CA ASN A 54 -18.07 7.11 -4.68
C ASN A 54 -16.68 6.60 -5.04
N PHE A 55 -16.57 5.38 -5.57
CA PHE A 55 -15.29 4.78 -5.99
C PHE A 55 -15.10 4.79 -7.50
N ASN A 56 -16.16 5.12 -8.25
CA ASN A 56 -16.21 5.14 -9.71
C ASN A 56 -15.77 3.80 -10.32
N THR A 57 -16.17 2.68 -9.70
CA THR A 57 -15.88 1.32 -10.15
C THR A 57 -16.81 0.32 -9.46
N ASN A 58 -16.79 -0.93 -9.91
CA ASN A 58 -17.51 -2.02 -9.24
C ASN A 58 -16.73 -2.46 -8.00
N VAL A 59 -17.41 -2.48 -6.85
CA VAL A 59 -16.82 -2.81 -5.56
C VAL A 59 -17.71 -3.77 -4.76
N SER A 60 -17.10 -4.48 -3.82
CA SER A 60 -17.80 -5.25 -2.80
C SER A 60 -17.66 -4.54 -1.45
N ARG A 61 -18.77 -3.95 -0.96
CA ARG A 61 -18.78 -3.17 0.29
C ARG A 61 -18.79 -4.02 1.57
N THR A 62 -18.68 -5.34 1.45
CA THR A 62 -18.74 -6.27 2.60
C THR A 62 -17.41 -6.95 2.87
N ILE A 63 -16.50 -6.96 1.89
CA ILE A 63 -15.20 -7.62 2.00
C ILE A 63 -14.08 -6.71 1.53
N SER A 64 -12.89 -6.92 2.08
CA SER A 64 -11.61 -6.47 1.57
C SER A 64 -10.99 -7.56 0.70
N CYS A 65 -9.92 -7.20 0.01
CA CYS A 65 -9.12 -8.15 -0.73
C CYS A 65 -7.66 -7.76 -0.74
N ASP A 66 -6.83 -8.71 -1.14
CA ASP A 66 -5.38 -8.65 -1.02
C ASP A 66 -4.71 -8.64 -2.39
N ARG A 67 -3.58 -7.92 -2.43
CA ARG A 67 -2.55 -8.03 -3.44
C ARG A 67 -1.24 -8.34 -2.75
N LEU A 68 -0.50 -9.27 -3.34
CA LEU A 68 0.74 -9.77 -2.75
C LEU A 68 1.93 -9.34 -3.59
N SER A 69 3.02 -8.99 -2.90
CA SER A 69 4.35 -8.90 -3.50
C SER A 69 4.89 -10.30 -3.81
N THR A 70 5.87 -10.38 -4.70
CA THR A 70 6.38 -11.66 -5.22
C THR A 70 7.08 -12.53 -4.18
N THR A 71 7.50 -11.96 -3.05
CA THR A 71 8.31 -12.62 -2.03
C THR A 71 7.62 -12.76 -0.67
N VAL A 72 6.29 -12.73 -0.64
CA VAL A 72 5.50 -12.86 0.59
C VAL A 72 5.69 -14.24 1.23
N ASN A 73 5.98 -14.28 2.53
CA ASN A 73 6.00 -15.50 3.31
C ASN A 73 4.55 -16.02 3.52
N SER A 74 4.32 -17.33 3.39
CA SER A 74 2.99 -17.93 3.63
C SER A 74 2.47 -17.76 5.06
N ARG A 75 3.35 -17.42 6.01
CA ARG A 75 3.02 -17.12 7.40
C ARG A 75 2.91 -15.63 7.71
N ALA A 76 3.04 -14.76 6.70
CA ALA A 76 2.96 -13.32 6.90
C ALA A 76 1.61 -12.94 7.51
N PHE A 77 1.64 -11.95 8.40
CA PHE A 77 0.43 -11.46 9.06
C PHE A 77 -0.52 -10.82 8.05
N ASN A 78 -1.74 -11.37 7.94
CA ASN A 78 -2.80 -10.83 7.10
C ASN A 78 -4.10 -10.64 7.91
N PRO A 79 -4.43 -9.40 8.30
CA PRO A 79 -5.64 -9.10 9.07
C PRO A 79 -6.89 -8.88 8.21
N GLY A 80 -6.79 -8.92 6.88
CA GLY A 80 -7.84 -8.38 6.00
C GLY A 80 -9.24 -8.94 6.27
N ARG A 81 -9.35 -10.26 6.44
CA ARG A 81 -10.62 -10.94 6.74
C ARG A 81 -11.26 -10.44 8.04
N ASP A 82 -10.47 -10.26 9.08
CA ASP A 82 -10.93 -9.87 10.42
C ASP A 82 -11.22 -8.36 10.50
N LEU A 83 -10.63 -7.57 9.59
CA LEU A 83 -10.92 -6.15 9.47
C LEU A 83 -12.20 -5.84 8.70
N ASN A 84 -12.80 -6.78 7.97
CA ASN A 84 -13.95 -6.52 7.10
C ASN A 84 -15.10 -5.76 7.79
N SER A 85 -15.49 -6.20 8.99
CA SER A 85 -16.56 -5.56 9.76
C SER A 85 -16.18 -4.14 10.17
N VAL A 86 -14.95 -3.93 10.64
CA VAL A 86 -14.43 -2.63 11.05
C VAL A 86 -14.35 -1.67 9.86
N LEU A 87 -13.86 -2.14 8.72
CA LEU A 87 -13.74 -1.35 7.49
C LEU A 87 -15.11 -0.98 6.92
N ALA A 88 -16.06 -1.92 6.93
CA ALA A 88 -17.44 -1.66 6.52
C ALA A 88 -18.15 -0.68 7.45
N ASP A 89 -17.97 -0.82 8.76
CA ASP A 89 -18.52 0.11 9.76
C ASP A 89 -17.95 1.52 9.58
N ASN A 90 -16.65 1.65 9.34
CA ASN A 90 -16.04 2.95 9.07
C ASN A 90 -16.65 3.64 7.86
N LEU A 91 -16.87 2.89 6.77
CA LEU A 91 -17.50 3.41 5.54
C LEU A 91 -18.97 3.80 5.79
N LYS A 92 -19.69 3.00 6.56
CA LYS A 92 -21.09 3.28 6.94
C LYS A 92 -21.19 4.54 7.81
N SER A 93 -20.34 4.67 8.82
CA SER A 93 -20.31 5.83 9.71
C SER A 93 -19.75 7.09 9.04
N ASN A 94 -18.91 6.94 8.02
CA ASN A 94 -18.30 8.04 7.29
C ASN A 94 -18.44 7.87 5.77
N PRO A 95 -19.63 8.11 5.16
CA PRO A 95 -19.87 7.83 3.74
C PRO A 95 -18.97 8.59 2.73
N GLY A 96 -18.25 9.61 3.20
CA GLY A 96 -17.32 10.39 2.39
C GLY A 96 -15.88 9.87 2.34
N ILE A 97 -15.53 8.82 3.11
CA ILE A 97 -14.20 8.21 3.04
C ILE A 97 -14.02 7.47 1.72
N LYS A 98 -12.77 7.39 1.27
CA LYS A 98 -12.37 6.62 0.08
C LYS A 98 -11.79 5.28 0.53
N TRP A 99 -10.90 4.71 -0.28
CA TRP A 99 -10.24 3.44 -0.02
C TRP A 99 -9.59 3.41 1.36
N GLN A 100 -9.81 2.32 2.08
CA GLN A 100 -9.09 1.97 3.29
C GLN A 100 -8.11 0.85 2.94
N TYR A 101 -6.87 0.94 3.44
CA TYR A 101 -5.83 -0.02 3.11
C TYR A 101 -4.97 -0.36 4.31
N PHE A 102 -4.51 -1.62 4.34
CA PHE A 102 -3.44 -2.10 5.20
C PHE A 102 -2.26 -2.49 4.32
N SER A 103 -1.06 -2.15 4.75
CA SER A 103 0.18 -2.36 3.99
C SER A 103 1.25 -2.89 4.92
N SER A 104 1.61 -4.15 4.74
CA SER A 104 2.65 -4.83 5.52
C SER A 104 4.03 -4.66 4.88
N GLU A 105 5.05 -4.62 5.73
CA GLU A 105 6.46 -4.73 5.34
C GLU A 105 6.76 -6.08 4.65
N GLU A 106 6.04 -7.13 5.01
CA GLU A 106 6.21 -8.49 4.46
C GLU A 106 5.64 -8.65 3.05
N GLY A 107 4.97 -7.64 2.50
CA GLY A 107 4.44 -7.70 1.13
C GLY A 107 2.93 -7.96 1.02
N ILE A 108 2.18 -7.91 2.12
CA ILE A 108 0.70 -7.97 2.10
C ILE A 108 0.12 -6.56 1.89
N PHE A 109 -0.73 -6.38 0.88
CA PHE A 109 -1.54 -5.19 0.69
C PHE A 109 -3.02 -5.55 0.70
N THR A 110 -3.75 -5.12 1.72
CA THR A 110 -5.20 -5.28 1.81
C THR A 110 -5.89 -3.98 1.46
N VAL A 111 -7.00 -4.03 0.71
CA VAL A 111 -7.82 -2.87 0.38
C VAL A 111 -9.31 -3.15 0.51
N PHE A 112 -10.02 -2.16 1.03
CA PHE A 112 -11.47 -2.13 1.17
C PHE A 112 -12.06 -0.82 0.62
N PRO A 113 -13.23 -0.86 -0.02
CA PRO A 113 -13.96 -2.04 -0.50
C PRO A 113 -13.14 -2.91 -1.46
N ALA A 114 -13.44 -4.20 -1.56
CA ALA A 114 -12.76 -5.03 -2.54
C ALA A 114 -13.19 -4.64 -3.97
N HIS A 115 -12.29 -4.68 -4.94
CA HIS A 115 -12.58 -4.29 -6.32
C HIS A 115 -11.68 -5.02 -7.31
N LYS A 116 -12.02 -4.96 -8.61
CA LYS A 116 -11.18 -5.54 -9.66
C LYS A 116 -9.84 -4.82 -9.76
N PHE A 117 -8.78 -5.53 -9.43
CA PHE A 117 -7.40 -5.09 -9.71
C PHE A 117 -6.98 -5.41 -11.14
N ARG A 118 -5.99 -4.66 -11.64
CA ARG A 118 -5.21 -5.10 -12.81
C ARG A 118 -4.35 -6.28 -12.39
N CYS A 119 -4.82 -7.49 -12.68
CA CYS A 119 -4.22 -8.72 -12.19
C CYS A 119 -2.99 -9.22 -12.96
N LYS A 120 -2.61 -8.54 -14.04
CA LYS A 120 -1.40 -8.88 -14.81
C LYS A 120 -0.17 -8.29 -14.11
N GLY A 121 0.84 -9.12 -13.89
CA GLY A 121 2.14 -8.72 -13.34
C GLY A 121 2.23 -8.76 -11.81
N SER A 122 3.43 -8.47 -11.31
CA SER A 122 3.71 -8.35 -9.87
C SER A 122 3.08 -7.08 -9.30
N TYR A 123 2.76 -7.12 -8.01
CA TYR A 123 2.25 -5.95 -7.29
C TYR A 123 3.17 -5.63 -6.10
N GLU A 124 3.80 -4.46 -6.14
CA GLU A 124 4.66 -3.98 -5.06
C GLU A 124 4.07 -2.67 -4.52
N HIS A 125 3.49 -2.71 -3.33
CA HIS A 125 2.97 -1.51 -2.66
C HIS A 125 4.03 -0.78 -1.85
N ARG A 126 5.14 -1.44 -1.46
CA ARG A 126 6.16 -0.82 -0.62
C ARG A 126 6.98 0.24 -1.35
N SER A 127 6.96 0.23 -2.69
CA SER A 127 7.53 1.27 -3.53
C SER A 127 6.58 2.46 -3.78
N ARG A 128 5.32 2.40 -3.32
CA ARG A 128 4.37 3.50 -3.52
C ARG A 128 4.70 4.67 -2.59
N PRO A 129 4.60 5.93 -3.07
CA PRO A 129 4.92 7.11 -2.27
C PRO A 129 4.23 7.13 -0.90
N ILE A 130 2.96 6.75 -0.84
CA ILE A 130 2.20 6.69 0.43
C ILE A 130 2.81 5.74 1.46
N TYR A 131 3.34 4.59 1.04
CA TYR A 131 4.00 3.66 1.96
C TYR A 131 5.33 4.25 2.40
N VAL A 132 6.17 4.66 1.44
CA VAL A 132 7.52 5.18 1.67
C VAL A 132 7.51 6.37 2.63
N SER A 133 6.66 7.37 2.39
CA SER A 133 6.57 8.57 3.23
C SER A 133 5.99 8.27 4.62
N THR A 134 5.17 7.23 4.76
CA THR A 134 4.63 6.80 6.06
C THR A 134 5.69 6.07 6.89
N VAL A 135 6.45 5.15 6.30
CA VAL A 135 7.46 4.35 7.04
C VAL A 135 8.80 5.06 7.21
N ARG A 136 9.07 6.10 6.39
CA ARG A 136 10.29 6.92 6.40
C ARG A 136 9.92 8.39 6.18
N PRO A 137 9.32 9.07 7.17
CA PRO A 137 8.88 10.45 7.04
C PRO A 137 10.03 11.48 7.06
N GLN A 138 11.26 11.05 7.33
CA GLN A 138 12.43 11.91 7.38
C GLN A 138 12.99 12.13 5.97
N SER A 139 13.27 13.39 5.64
CA SER A 139 14.00 13.79 4.42
C SER A 139 15.38 13.12 4.37
N LYS A 140 15.76 12.65 3.18
CA LYS A 140 17.02 11.96 2.92
C LYS A 140 17.89 12.78 1.97
N HIS A 141 19.20 12.65 2.12
CA HIS A 141 20.18 13.13 1.16
C HIS A 141 20.78 11.93 0.44
N ILE A 142 20.55 11.85 -0.87
CA ILE A 142 20.91 10.69 -1.70
C ILE A 142 21.92 11.13 -2.76
N VAL A 143 23.03 10.40 -2.86
CA VAL A 143 24.00 10.58 -3.95
C VAL A 143 24.03 9.29 -4.76
N VAL A 144 23.61 9.36 -6.02
CA VAL A 144 23.66 8.23 -6.96
C VAL A 144 24.94 8.37 -7.78
N ILE A 145 25.83 7.38 -7.69
CA ILE A 145 27.08 7.34 -8.45
C ILE A 145 26.95 6.28 -9.54
N LEU A 146 27.10 6.69 -10.80
CA LEU A 146 27.08 5.83 -11.98
C LEU A 146 28.50 5.70 -12.53
N ASP A 147 29.09 4.51 -12.38
CA ASP A 147 30.39 4.16 -12.97
C ASP A 147 30.20 3.82 -14.45
N HIS A 148 30.94 4.53 -15.31
CA HIS A 148 31.00 4.31 -16.75
C HIS A 148 32.44 4.11 -17.26
N GLY A 149 33.33 3.67 -16.36
CA GLY A 149 34.73 3.39 -16.66
C GLY A 149 34.91 2.33 -17.77
N ALA A 150 36.13 2.26 -18.30
CA ALA A 150 36.45 1.47 -19.50
C ALA A 150 36.18 -0.05 -19.38
N SER A 151 36.03 -0.59 -18.16
CA SER A 151 35.69 -2.00 -17.91
C SER A 151 34.19 -2.28 -17.86
N VAL A 152 33.34 -1.25 -17.88
CA VAL A 152 31.87 -1.39 -17.82
C VAL A 152 31.36 -1.69 -19.22
N THR A 153 30.65 -2.81 -19.35
CA THR A 153 29.96 -3.15 -20.61
C THR A 153 28.72 -2.29 -20.80
N ASP A 154 28.26 -2.13 -22.05
CA ASP A 154 27.03 -1.40 -22.37
C ASP A 154 25.82 -1.95 -21.59
N THR A 155 25.73 -3.27 -21.45
CA THR A 155 24.67 -3.94 -20.68
C THR A 155 24.72 -3.56 -19.20
N GLN A 156 25.90 -3.55 -18.58
CA GLN A 156 26.05 -3.15 -17.18
C GLN A 156 25.70 -1.68 -16.97
N LEU A 157 26.13 -0.80 -17.88
CA LEU A 157 25.79 0.61 -17.84
C LEU A 157 24.28 0.81 -17.99
N GLN A 158 23.63 0.04 -18.86
CA GLN A 158 22.18 0.09 -19.03
C GLN A 158 21.45 -0.36 -17.76
N ILE A 159 21.89 -1.46 -17.13
CA ILE A 159 21.35 -1.93 -15.84
C ILE A 159 21.54 -0.86 -14.76
N ALA A 160 22.70 -0.21 -14.69
CA ALA A 160 22.98 0.85 -13.72
C ALA A 160 22.06 2.06 -13.93
N LYS A 161 21.83 2.47 -15.19
CA LYS A 161 20.85 3.52 -15.53
C LYS A 161 19.43 3.14 -15.13
N ASP A 162 19.03 1.90 -15.36
CA ASP A 162 17.70 1.41 -14.99
C ASP A 162 17.52 1.34 -13.47
N ALA A 163 18.55 0.90 -12.73
CA ALA A 163 18.56 0.94 -11.27
C ALA A 163 18.47 2.38 -10.73
N ALA A 164 19.23 3.32 -11.32
CA ALA A 164 19.15 4.74 -10.95
C ALA A 164 17.75 5.34 -11.19
N ARG A 165 17.07 4.94 -12.28
CA ARG A 165 15.67 5.33 -12.53
C ARG A 165 14.72 4.81 -11.46
N VAL A 166 14.92 3.58 -10.98
CA VAL A 166 14.13 3.03 -9.86
C VAL A 166 14.33 3.86 -8.60
N ILE A 167 15.58 4.22 -8.27
CA ILE A 167 15.87 5.09 -7.11
C ILE A 167 15.16 6.44 -7.27
N LEU A 168 15.30 7.09 -8.44
CA LEU A 168 14.65 8.37 -8.73
C LEU A 168 13.13 8.32 -8.67
N SER A 169 12.51 7.16 -8.90
CA SER A 169 11.06 6.99 -8.78
C SER A 169 10.58 6.80 -7.33
N ALA A 170 11.49 6.54 -6.40
CA ALA A 170 11.20 6.21 -5.01
C ALA A 170 11.44 7.36 -4.02
N ILE A 171 12.01 8.49 -4.49
CA ILE A 171 12.21 9.70 -3.67
C ILE A 171 10.93 10.53 -3.58
N ASP A 172 10.79 11.31 -2.50
CA ASP A 172 9.67 12.24 -2.31
C ASP A 172 10.07 13.71 -2.38
N GLU A 173 9.11 14.63 -2.26
CA GLU A 173 9.33 16.07 -2.39
C GLU A 173 10.24 16.69 -1.31
N HIS A 174 10.49 15.98 -0.21
CA HIS A 174 11.36 16.41 0.87
C HIS A 174 12.80 15.93 0.67
N ASP A 175 13.03 14.90 -0.13
CA ASP A 175 14.36 14.34 -0.38
C ASP A 175 15.25 15.27 -1.22
N LYS A 176 16.56 15.15 -1.04
CA LYS A 176 17.60 15.84 -1.84
C LYS A 176 18.42 14.79 -2.58
N ILE A 177 18.62 15.00 -3.88
CA ILE A 177 19.35 14.06 -4.72
C ILE A 177 20.43 14.76 -5.55
N SER A 178 21.57 14.10 -5.68
CA SER A 178 22.61 14.41 -6.66
C SER A 178 22.97 13.14 -7.42
N VAL A 179 23.23 13.28 -8.72
CA VAL A 179 23.69 12.17 -9.57
C VAL A 179 25.08 12.53 -10.08
N LEU A 180 26.04 11.66 -9.81
CA LEU A 180 27.42 11.78 -10.23
C LEU A 180 27.74 10.64 -11.18
N THR A 181 28.44 10.95 -12.27
CA THR A 181 28.96 9.95 -13.21
C THR A 181 30.46 9.93 -13.09
N VAL A 182 31.06 8.75 -12.91
CA VAL A 182 32.50 8.57 -12.68
C VAL A 182 33.07 7.65 -13.72
#